data_AF-A0A447TAZ0-F1
#
_entry.id   AF-A0A447TAZ0-F1
#
_cell.length_a   1.000
_cell.length_b   1.000
_cell.length_c   1.000
_cell.angle_alpha   90.00
_cell.angle_beta   90.00
_cell.angle_gamma   90.00
#
_symmetry.space_group_name_H-M   'P 1'
#
loop_
_entity.id
_entity.type
_entity.pdbx_description
1 polymer ?
#
loop_
_entity_poly.entity_id
_entity_poly.type
_entity_poly.pdbx_seq_one_letter_code
_entity_poly.pdbx_strand_id
1 'polypeptide(L)'
;MNASSNAIRYRTLAGTVLTQFALGSVYTWSLFNAQLSHKLSEPVSQVAFAFGLLSLALAVASSMAGKLQERFGVRKVAIASGLMLGLGFYLTSQANNLIMLYLCAGLLVGFADGAGYLMSLSNCVKWFPERKA
;
A
#
# COMPACT_ATOMS: atom_id res chain seq x y z
N MET A 1 -9.28 -33.59 -7.62
CA MET A 1 -8.82 -32.27 -7.13
C MET A 1 -7.56 -31.89 -7.91
N ASN A 2 -7.68 -30.96 -8.86
CA ASN A 2 -6.62 -30.71 -9.86
C ASN A 2 -5.42 -29.95 -9.28
N ALA A 3 -4.21 -30.49 -9.49
CA ALA A 3 -2.94 -29.91 -9.08
C ALA A 3 -2.70 -28.47 -9.58
N SER A 4 -3.37 -28.05 -10.66
CA SER A 4 -3.37 -26.68 -11.18
C SER A 4 -3.98 -25.66 -10.22
N SER A 5 -4.92 -26.06 -9.36
CA SER A 5 -5.56 -25.18 -8.36
C SER A 5 -4.61 -24.82 -7.21
N ASN A 6 -3.75 -25.77 -6.79
CA ASN A 6 -2.79 -25.55 -5.70
C ASN A 6 -1.62 -24.63 -6.10
N ALA A 7 -1.14 -24.72 -7.33
CA ALA A 7 -0.09 -23.84 -7.83
C ALA A 7 -0.55 -22.36 -7.89
N ILE A 8 -1.81 -22.13 -8.27
CA ILE A 8 -2.40 -20.78 -8.30
C ILE A 8 -2.60 -20.28 -6.85
N ARG A 9 -3.08 -21.12 -5.92
CA ARG A 9 -3.15 -20.79 -4.48
C ARG A 9 -1.81 -20.28 -3.95
N TYR A 10 -0.75 -21.06 -4.16
CA TYR A 10 0.57 -20.72 -3.64
C TYR A 10 1.16 -19.45 -4.28
N ARG A 11 0.97 -19.25 -5.59
CA ARG A 11 1.38 -18.01 -6.28
C ARG A 11 0.64 -16.78 -5.76
N THR A 12 -0.65 -16.91 -5.48
CA THR A 12 -1.43 -15.79 -4.95
C THR A 12 -1.04 -15.50 -3.50
N LEU A 13 -0.75 -16.52 -2.71
CA LEU A 13 -0.27 -16.37 -1.33
C LEU A 13 1.12 -15.73 -1.27
N ALA A 14 2.04 -16.15 -2.14
CA ALA A 14 3.34 -15.50 -2.30
C ALA A 14 3.20 -14.02 -2.65
N GLY A 15 2.27 -13.68 -3.55
CA GLY A 15 1.92 -12.29 -3.88
C GLY A 15 1.43 -11.52 -2.65
N THR A 16 0.51 -12.08 -1.87
CA THR A 16 0.00 -11.45 -0.63
C THR A 16 1.12 -11.20 0.39
N VAL A 17 2.01 -12.18 0.58
CA VAL A 17 3.17 -12.05 1.49
C VAL A 17 4.11 -10.95 1.02
N LEU A 18 4.36 -10.86 -0.29
CA LEU A 18 5.18 -9.79 -0.87
C LEU A 18 4.55 -8.41 -0.62
N THR A 19 3.24 -8.27 -0.78
CA THR A 19 2.51 -7.03 -0.49
C THR A 19 2.61 -6.68 0.99
N GLN A 20 2.46 -7.65 1.89
CA GLN A 20 2.62 -7.44 3.34
C GLN A 20 4.05 -7.02 3.71
N PHE A 21 5.06 -7.56 3.04
CA PHE A 21 6.44 -7.10 3.18
C PHE A 21 6.63 -5.66 2.68
N ALA A 22 6.01 -5.30 1.56
CA ALA A 22 6.01 -3.94 1.03
C ALA A 22 5.31 -2.96 1.99
N LEU A 23 4.17 -3.35 2.58
CA LEU A 23 3.50 -2.63 3.67
C LEU A 23 4.42 -2.46 4.89
N GLY A 24 5.18 -3.50 5.21
CA GLY A 24 6.22 -3.44 6.24
C GLY A 24 7.29 -2.37 5.98
N SER A 25 7.63 -2.13 4.70
CA SER A 25 8.61 -1.11 4.32
C SER A 25 8.15 0.31 4.66
N VAL A 26 6.84 0.56 4.74
CA VAL A 26 6.30 1.89 5.11
C VAL A 26 6.68 2.25 6.55
N TYR A 27 6.90 1.27 7.44
CA TYR A 27 7.42 1.52 8.80
C TYR A 27 8.87 2.01 8.81
N THR A 28 9.65 1.69 7.76
CA THR A 28 11.01 2.23 7.59
C THR A 28 11.02 3.69 7.18
N TRP A 29 9.86 4.31 6.89
CA TRP A 29 9.72 5.74 6.61
C TRP A 29 10.38 6.61 7.69
N SER A 30 10.23 6.23 8.96
CA SER A 30 10.87 6.92 10.08
C SER A 30 12.40 7.01 9.96
N LEU A 31 13.03 6.02 9.33
CA LEU A 31 14.48 5.98 9.09
C LEU A 31 14.91 7.00 8.03
N PHE A 32 14.02 7.32 7.08
CA PHE A 32 14.26 8.29 6.00
C PHE A 32 13.91 9.72 6.39
N ASN A 33 13.17 9.93 7.48
CA ASN A 33 12.73 11.25 7.92
C ASN A 33 13.90 12.25 8.08
N ALA A 34 15.05 11.80 8.61
CA ALA A 34 16.21 12.66 8.81
C ALA A 34 16.85 13.09 7.48
N GLN A 35 17.01 12.17 6.54
CA GLN A 35 17.60 12.41 5.22
C GLN A 35 16.67 13.27 4.37
N LEU A 36 15.36 13.05 4.44
CA LEU A 36 14.38 13.89 3.76
C LEU A 36 14.28 15.28 4.37
N SER A 37 14.34 15.39 5.70
CA SER A 37 14.43 16.67 6.40
C SER A 37 15.64 17.48 5.90
N HIS A 38 16.80 16.84 5.78
CA HIS A 38 18.00 17.48 5.23
C HIS A 38 17.86 17.84 3.74
N LYS A 39 17.25 16.96 2.92
CA LYS A 39 17.05 17.22 1.48
C LYS A 39 16.09 18.38 1.23
N LEU A 40 15.02 18.47 2.02
CA LEU A 40 13.97 19.48 1.89
C LEU A 40 14.30 20.77 2.66
N SER A 41 15.35 20.77 3.49
CA SER A 41 15.68 21.85 4.44
C SER A 41 14.53 22.17 5.42
N GLU A 42 13.75 21.15 5.78
CA GLU A 42 12.50 21.28 6.53
C GLU A 42 12.56 20.42 7.80
N PRO A 43 11.88 20.80 8.90
CA PRO A 43 11.99 20.08 10.15
C PRO A 43 11.39 18.67 10.06
N VAL A 44 12.00 17.72 10.77
CA VAL A 44 11.56 16.31 10.83
C VAL A 44 10.08 16.15 11.21
N SER A 45 9.53 17.08 12.01
CA SER A 45 8.11 17.09 12.37
C SER A 45 7.18 17.20 11.15
N GLN A 46 7.56 17.98 10.13
CA GLN A 46 6.81 18.09 8.88
C GLN A 46 6.89 16.79 8.08
N VAL A 47 8.08 16.20 7.95
CA VAL A 47 8.24 14.92 7.26
C VAL A 47 7.48 13.79 7.97
N ALA A 48 7.44 13.79 9.31
CA ALA A 48 6.64 12.87 10.10
C ALA A 48 5.12 13.11 9.94
N PHE A 49 4.69 14.35 9.72
CA PHE A 49 3.30 14.66 9.42
C PHE A 49 2.82 13.99 8.13
N ALA A 50 3.70 13.82 7.14
CA ALA A 50 3.40 13.06 5.92
C ALA A 50 2.96 11.62 6.21
N PHE A 51 3.57 10.98 7.21
CA PHE A 51 3.22 9.63 7.63
C PHE A 51 1.85 9.57 8.32
N GLY A 52 1.50 10.61 9.08
CA GLY A 52 0.14 10.78 9.60
C GLY A 52 -0.89 10.92 8.48
N LEU A 53 -0.55 11.70 7.44
CA LEU A 53 -1.38 11.84 6.25
C LEU A 53 -1.54 10.53 5.48
N LEU A 54 -0.45 9.74 5.37
CA LEU A 54 -0.46 8.38 4.82
C LEU A 54 -1.42 7.48 5.59
N SER A 55 -1.34 7.50 6.92
CA SER A 55 -2.21 6.67 7.77
C SER A 55 -3.69 7.04 7.62
N LEU A 56 -3.99 8.34 7.49
CA LEU A 56 -5.34 8.82 7.23
C LEU A 56 -5.83 8.41 5.83
N ALA A 57 -4.99 8.58 4.80
CA ALA A 57 -5.32 8.17 3.43
C ALA A 57 -5.55 6.65 3.34
N LEU A 58 -4.75 5.85 4.06
CA LEU A 58 -4.89 4.41 4.18
C LEU A 58 -6.22 4.00 4.83
N ALA A 59 -6.64 4.69 5.90
CA ALA A 59 -7.91 4.42 6.56
C ALA A 59 -9.10 4.72 5.62
N VAL A 60 -9.05 5.87 4.94
CA VAL A 60 -10.08 6.26 3.95
C VAL A 60 -10.11 5.28 2.78
N ALA A 61 -8.95 4.94 2.22
CA ALA A 61 -8.84 4.01 1.11
C ALA A 61 -9.32 2.61 1.49
N SER A 62 -8.99 2.12 2.68
CA SER A 62 -9.49 0.83 3.19
C SER A 62 -11.01 0.81 3.27
N SER A 63 -11.64 1.91 3.72
CA SER A 63 -13.10 2.03 3.76
C SER A 63 -13.72 2.01 2.34
N MET A 64 -13.08 2.66 1.37
CA MET A 64 -13.54 2.70 -0.02
C MET A 64 -13.25 1.40 -0.78
N ALA A 65 -12.16 0.71 -0.45
CA ALA A 65 -11.68 -0.46 -1.16
C ALA A 65 -12.67 -1.63 -1.14
N GLY A 66 -13.48 -1.76 -0.08
CA GLY A 66 -14.54 -2.77 -0.01
C GLY A 66 -15.58 -2.62 -1.13
N LYS A 67 -16.06 -1.38 -1.35
CA LYS A 67 -17.01 -1.07 -2.44
C LYS A 67 -16.37 -1.23 -3.82
N LEU A 68 -15.10 -0.82 -3.95
CA LEU A 68 -14.35 -0.92 -5.19
C LEU A 68 -14.10 -2.39 -5.58
N GLN A 69 -13.84 -3.24 -4.59
CA GLN A 69 -13.65 -4.66 -4.74
C GLN A 69 -14.92 -5.37 -5.21
N GLU A 70 -16.09 -5.04 -4.64
CA GLU A 70 -17.37 -5.60 -5.08
C GLU A 70 -17.68 -5.26 -6.55
N ARG A 71 -17.37 -4.02 -6.96
CA ARG A 71 -17.72 -3.52 -8.30
C ARG A 71 -16.75 -3.97 -9.40
N PHE A 72 -15.44 -3.94 -9.14
CA PHE A 72 -14.40 -4.17 -10.15
C PHE A 72 -13.67 -5.52 -9.99
N GLY A 73 -13.85 -6.19 -8.85
CA GLY A 73 -13.22 -7.46 -8.52
C GLY A 73 -11.79 -7.33 -7.98
N VAL A 74 -11.42 -8.29 -7.13
CA VAL A 74 -10.13 -8.36 -6.40
C VAL A 74 -8.90 -8.37 -7.32
N ARG A 75 -9.00 -8.87 -8.56
CA ARG A 75 -7.80 -8.96 -9.40
C ARG A 75 -7.42 -7.60 -10.01
N LYS A 76 -8.40 -6.86 -10.52
CA LYS A 76 -8.16 -5.59 -11.23
C LYS A 76 -7.72 -4.49 -10.28
N VAL A 77 -8.39 -4.41 -9.12
CA VAL A 77 -8.07 -3.37 -8.13
C VAL A 77 -6.67 -3.61 -7.52
N ALA A 78 -6.18 -4.86 -7.44
CA ALA A 78 -4.87 -5.18 -6.83
C ALA A 78 -3.73 -4.81 -7.77
N ILE A 79 -3.92 -5.06 -9.07
CA ILE A 79 -2.96 -4.65 -10.09
C ILE A 79 -2.92 -3.12 -10.16
N ALA A 80 -4.09 -2.46 -10.12
CA ALA A 80 -4.18 -1.01 -10.12
C ALA A 80 -3.51 -0.39 -8.88
N SER A 81 -3.74 -0.93 -7.69
CA SER A 81 -3.11 -0.43 -6.46
C SER A 81 -1.61 -0.65 -6.46
N GLY A 82 -1.11 -1.80 -6.91
CA GLY A 82 0.33 -2.06 -7.03
C GLY A 82 1.03 -1.11 -8.00
N LEU A 83 0.43 -0.84 -9.16
CA LEU A 83 0.94 0.14 -10.13
C LEU A 83 0.93 1.55 -9.55
N MET A 84 -0.16 1.93 -8.89
CA MET A 84 -0.31 3.24 -8.26
C MET A 84 0.67 3.44 -7.11
N LEU A 85 0.97 2.39 -6.34
CA LEU A 85 1.98 2.39 -5.29
C LEU A 85 3.39 2.60 -5.86
N GLY A 86 3.74 1.85 -6.90
CA GLY A 86 5.03 2.00 -7.59
C GLY A 86 5.23 3.39 -8.18
N LEU A 87 4.20 3.93 -8.83
CA LEU A 87 4.19 5.32 -9.31
C LEU A 87 4.29 6.33 -8.16
N GLY A 88 3.60 6.09 -7.04
CA GLY A 88 3.65 6.94 -5.86
C GLY A 88 5.04 7.03 -5.27
N PHE A 89 5.74 5.90 -5.13
CA PHE A 89 7.13 5.88 -4.66
C PHE A 89 8.09 6.56 -5.63
N TYR A 90 7.92 6.33 -6.94
CA TYR A 90 8.73 7.00 -7.95
C TYR A 90 8.55 8.53 -7.90
N LEU A 91 7.32 9.01 -7.81
CA LEU A 91 7.01 10.44 -7.67
C LEU A 91 7.54 11.01 -6.34
N THR A 92 7.47 10.22 -5.27
CA THR A 92 8.02 10.60 -3.95
C THR A 92 9.53 10.78 -4.00
N SER A 93 10.25 9.93 -4.74
CA SER A 93 11.71 10.08 -4.93
C SER A 93 12.08 11.41 -5.60
N GLN A 94 11.23 11.85 -6.54
CA GLN A 94 11.36 13.11 -7.27
C GLN A 94 10.78 14.33 -6.53
N ALA A 95 10.22 14.14 -5.34
CA ALA A 95 9.64 15.24 -4.58
C ALA A 95 10.74 16.19 -4.08
N ASN A 96 10.65 17.46 -4.49
CA ASN A 96 11.56 18.54 -4.09
C ASN A 96 10.92 19.53 -3.10
N ASN A 97 9.63 19.37 -2.79
CA ASN A 97 8.89 20.23 -1.87
C ASN A 97 8.05 19.40 -0.90
N LEU A 98 7.80 19.92 0.31
CA LEU A 98 6.96 19.27 1.33
C LEU A 98 5.55 18.93 0.82
N ILE A 99 4.94 19.85 0.06
CA ILE A 99 3.58 19.65 -0.48
C ILE A 99 3.56 18.44 -1.42
N MET A 100 4.58 18.31 -2.28
CA MET A 100 4.68 17.19 -3.21
C MET A 100 4.90 15.88 -2.45
N LEU A 101 5.67 15.93 -1.37
CA LEU A 101 5.82 14.79 -0.47
C LEU A 101 4.51 14.40 0.22
N TYR A 102 3.71 15.35 0.71
CA TYR A 102 2.40 15.07 1.31
C TYR A 102 1.40 14.48 0.31
N LEU A 103 1.40 15.00 -0.93
CA LEU A 103 0.53 14.48 -1.98
C LEU A 103 0.97 13.09 -2.44
N CYS A 104 2.25 12.89 -2.71
CA CYS A 104 2.76 11.62 -3.23
C CYS A 104 2.88 10.57 -2.12
N ALA A 105 3.65 10.83 -1.07
CA ALA A 105 3.91 9.87 -0.01
C ALA A 105 2.74 9.75 0.97
N GLY A 106 2.05 10.85 1.27
CA GLY A 106 0.88 10.82 2.14
C GLY A 106 -0.32 10.23 1.41
N LEU A 107 -0.90 11.01 0.51
CA LEU A 107 -2.16 10.67 -0.14
C LEU A 107 -2.02 9.52 -1.14
N LEU A 108 -1.11 9.61 -2.10
CA LEU A 108 -1.07 8.68 -3.23
C LEU A 108 -0.58 7.28 -2.82
N VAL A 109 0.54 7.23 -2.09
CA VAL A 109 1.09 5.99 -1.52
C VAL A 109 0.13 5.44 -0.47
N GLY A 110 -0.35 6.25 0.48
CA GLY A 110 -1.30 5.78 1.51
C GLY A 110 -2.61 5.24 0.94
N PHE A 111 -3.13 5.87 -0.12
CA PHE A 111 -4.35 5.38 -0.78
C PHE A 111 -4.12 4.07 -1.53
N ALA A 112 -3.00 3.97 -2.25
CA ALA A 112 -2.62 2.74 -2.94
C ALA A 112 -2.38 1.59 -1.95
N ASP A 113 -1.74 1.89 -0.82
CA ASP A 113 -1.42 0.95 0.24
C ASP A 113 -2.67 0.43 0.96
N GLY A 114 -3.59 1.32 1.35
CA GLY A 114 -4.87 0.92 1.95
C GLY A 114 -5.76 0.11 1.01
N ALA A 115 -5.80 0.46 -0.26
CA ALA A 115 -6.49 -0.34 -1.27
C ALA A 115 -5.82 -1.71 -1.46
N GLY A 116 -4.49 -1.78 -1.46
CA GLY A 116 -3.71 -3.01 -1.53
C GLY A 116 -3.96 -3.92 -0.34
N TYR A 117 -3.93 -3.39 0.88
CA TYR A 117 -4.10 -4.12 2.14
C TYR A 117 -5.42 -4.90 2.19
N LEU A 118 -6.54 -4.22 1.93
CA LEU A 118 -7.86 -4.84 1.98
C LEU A 118 -8.00 -5.98 0.96
N MET A 119 -7.33 -5.82 -0.18
CA MET A 119 -7.37 -6.76 -1.29
C MET A 119 -6.53 -8.01 -1.03
N SER A 120 -5.35 -7.85 -0.41
CA SER A 120 -4.58 -8.97 0.12
C SER A 120 -5.38 -9.80 1.11
N LEU A 121 -6.09 -9.13 2.03
CA LEU A 121 -6.93 -9.79 3.03
C LEU A 121 -8.07 -10.56 2.36
N SER A 122 -8.83 -9.91 1.48
CA SER A 122 -9.91 -10.52 0.72
C SER A 122 -9.48 -11.70 -0.14
N ASN A 123 -8.29 -11.63 -0.73
CA ASN A 123 -7.72 -12.71 -1.53
C ASN A 123 -7.34 -13.93 -0.67
N CYS A 124 -6.76 -13.71 0.52
CA CYS A 124 -6.49 -14.78 1.49
C CYS A 124 -7.78 -15.45 1.97
N VAL A 125 -8.79 -14.68 2.36
CA VAL A 125 -10.09 -15.23 2.82
C VAL A 125 -10.78 -16.04 1.73
N LYS A 126 -10.67 -15.61 0.46
CA LYS A 126 -11.27 -16.32 -0.68
C LYS A 126 -10.59 -17.67 -0.99
N TRP A 127 -9.26 -17.74 -0.83
CA TRP A 127 -8.50 -18.95 -1.17
C TRP A 127 -8.27 -19.91 0.01
N PHE A 128 -8.35 -19.42 1.24
CA PHE A 128 -8.23 -20.21 2.48
C PHE A 128 -9.45 -20.00 3.40
N PRO A 129 -10.66 -20.43 3.01
CA PRO A 129 -11.85 -20.31 3.84
C PRO A 129 -11.83 -21.21 5.09
N GLU A 130 -10.98 -22.24 5.11
CA GLU A 130 -10.89 -23.27 6.18
C GLU A 130 -10.02 -22.85 7.38
N ARG A 131 -9.29 -21.73 7.32
CA ARG A 131 -8.45 -21.21 8.41
C ARG A 131 -8.67 -19.71 8.55
N LYS A 132 -9.84 -19.33 9.08
CA LYS A 132 -10.19 -17.92 9.35
C LYS A 132 -9.65 -17.40 10.70
N ALA A 133 -8.86 -18.20 11.41
CA ALA A 133 -8.37 -17.94 12.75
C ALA A 133 -6.84 -18.01 12.78
#